data_AF-A0A317ZE54-F1
#
_entry.id   AF-A0A317ZE54-F1
#
_cell.length_a   1.000
_cell.length_b   1.000
_cell.length_c   1.000
_cell.angle_alpha   90.00
_cell.angle_beta   90.00
_cell.angle_gamma   90.00
#
_symmetry.space_group_name_H-M   'P 1'
#
loop_
_entity.id
_entity.type
_entity.pdbx_description
1 polymer ?
#
loop_
_entity_poly.entity_id
_entity_poly.type
_entity_poly.pdbx_seq_one_letter_code
_entity_poly.pdbx_strand_id
1 'polypeptide(L)'
;MKNITVSVDEEVYHRARIRAAEQKTSVSAIVRKLLEEVSQEKTEFERLMELEEKTLQGMKGAKFSASNRLDRESLHDRDALR
;
A
#
# COMPACT_ATOMS: atom_id res chain seq x y z
N MET A 1 -21.83 -7.46 17.01
CA MET A 1 -21.10 -8.28 16.02
C MET A 1 -22.09 -8.74 14.96
N LYS A 2 -21.70 -8.77 13.68
CA LYS A 2 -22.54 -9.32 12.61
C LYS A 2 -22.01 -10.71 12.25
N ASN A 3 -22.90 -11.67 12.06
CA ASN A 3 -22.53 -13.04 11.68
C ASN A 3 -22.59 -13.16 10.14
N ILE A 4 -21.61 -13.84 9.56
CA ILE A 4 -21.55 -14.13 8.14
C ILE A 4 -21.48 -15.65 8.00
N THR A 5 -22.40 -16.23 7.23
CA THR A 5 -22.38 -17.64 6.87
C THR A 5 -21.74 -17.78 5.50
N VAL A 6 -20.67 -18.57 5.40
CA VAL A 6 -19.94 -18.81 4.14
C VAL A 6 -19.93 -20.31 3.89
N SER A 7 -20.43 -20.72 2.72
CA SER A 7 -20.30 -22.09 2.26
C SER A 7 -18.90 -22.29 1.66
N VAL A 8 -18.19 -23.31 2.13
CA VAL A 8 -16.86 -23.68 1.64
C VAL A 8 -16.81 -25.18 1.38
N ASP A 9 -15.96 -25.60 0.45
CA ASP A 9 -15.73 -27.01 0.19
C ASP A 9 -15.15 -27.71 1.42
N GLU A 10 -15.49 -28.98 1.60
CA GLU A 10 -15.08 -29.78 2.77
C GLU A 10 -13.55 -29.88 2.90
N GLU A 11 -12.85 -30.03 1.77
CA GLU A 11 -11.38 -30.07 1.71
C GLU A 11 -10.76 -28.74 2.18
N VAL A 12 -11.36 -27.61 1.81
CA VAL A 12 -10.92 -26.27 2.21
C VAL A 12 -11.15 -26.08 3.70
N TYR A 13 -12.32 -26.50 4.21
CA TYR A 13 -12.63 -26.45 5.64
C TYR A 13 -11.63 -27.29 6.46
N HIS A 14 -11.30 -28.50 6.00
CA HIS A 14 -10.37 -29.38 6.67
C HIS A 14 -8.96 -28.77 6.78
N ARG A 15 -8.43 -28.28 5.65
CA ARG A 15 -7.12 -27.61 5.61
C ARG A 15 -7.08 -26.35 6.47
N ALA A 16 -8.14 -25.55 6.43
CA ALA A 16 -8.26 -24.36 7.26
C ALA A 16 -8.23 -24.70 8.76
N ARG A 17 -8.88 -25.80 9.16
CA ARG A 17 -8.86 -26.28 10.56
C ARG A 17 -7.46 -26.72 11.00
N ILE A 18 -6.74 -27.47 10.17
CA ILE A 18 -5.37 -27.89 10.46
C ILE A 18 -4.48 -26.66 10.67
N ARG A 19 -4.53 -25.72 9.72
CA ARG A 19 -3.72 -24.49 9.76
C ARG A 19 -4.06 -23.61 10.97
N ALA A 20 -5.33 -23.54 11.34
CA ALA A 20 -5.76 -22.83 12.55
C ALA A 20 -5.20 -23.49 13.82
N ALA A 21 -5.21 -24.82 13.90
CA ALA A 21 -4.65 -25.54 15.04
C ALA A 21 -3.13 -25.34 15.16
N GLU A 22 -2.40 -25.40 14.05
CA GLU A 22 -0.95 -25.12 14.01
C GLU A 22 -0.61 -23.73 14.54
N GLN A 23 -1.44 -22.73 14.21
CA GLN A 23 -1.27 -21.34 14.63
C GLN A 23 -1.90 -21.02 16.00
N LYS A 24 -2.39 -22.04 16.73
CA LYS A 24 -3.12 -21.88 18.01
C LYS A 24 -4.26 -20.86 17.93
N THR A 25 -4.95 -20.82 16.80
CA THR A 25 -6.05 -19.88 16.52
C THR A 25 -7.29 -20.64 16.05
N SER A 26 -8.37 -19.91 15.77
CA SER A 26 -9.60 -20.47 15.20
C SER A 26 -9.75 -20.12 13.72
N VAL A 27 -10.49 -20.93 12.97
CA VAL A 27 -10.82 -20.63 11.56
C VAL A 27 -11.52 -19.27 11.46
N SER A 28 -12.44 -18.96 12.38
CA SER A 28 -13.12 -17.66 12.43
C SER A 28 -12.15 -16.49 12.65
N ALA A 29 -11.10 -16.67 13.45
CA ALA A 29 -10.08 -15.64 13.65
C ALA A 29 -9.22 -15.42 12.40
N ILE A 30 -8.87 -16.49 11.68
CA ILE A 30 -8.19 -16.38 10.38
C ILE A 30 -9.06 -15.63 9.37
N VAL A 31 -10.34 -16.01 9.26
CA VAL A 31 -11.28 -15.33 8.35
C VAL A 31 -11.46 -13.86 8.72
N ARG A 32 -11.54 -13.54 10.02
CA ARG A 32 -11.61 -12.16 10.50
C ARG A 32 -10.39 -11.35 10.06
N LYS A 33 -9.18 -11.89 10.24
CA LYS A 33 -7.94 -11.22 9.81
C LYS A 33 -7.89 -11.00 8.31
N LEU A 34 -8.29 -12.00 7.53
CA LEU A 34 -8.36 -11.89 6.07
C LEU A 34 -9.34 -10.79 5.62
N LEU A 35 -10.52 -10.72 6.24
CA LEU A 35 -11.49 -9.66 5.94
C LEU A 35 -10.99 -8.27 6.34
N GLU A 36 -10.26 -8.17 7.46
CA GLU A 36 -9.58 -6.93 7.86
C GLU A 36 -8.52 -6.53 6.83
N GLU A 37 -7.66 -7.44 6.39
CA GLU A 37 -6.64 -7.19 5.36
C GLU A 37 -7.26 -6.73 4.04
N VAL A 38 -8.31 -7.41 3.54
CA VAL A 38 -9.04 -7.00 2.33
C VAL A 38 -9.69 -5.62 2.47
N SER A 39 -10.18 -5.28 3.66
CA SER A 39 -10.73 -3.95 3.91
C SER A 39 -9.66 -2.86 3.96
N GLN A 40 -8.47 -3.18 4.48
CA GLN A 40 -7.33 -2.27 4.59
C GLN A 40 -6.66 -2.03 3.23
N GLU A 41 -6.53 -3.05 2.38
CA GLU A 41 -5.97 -2.89 1.04
C GLU A 41 -6.74 -1.85 0.21
N LYS A 42 -8.07 -1.82 0.31
CA LYS A 42 -8.88 -0.79 -0.34
C LYS A 42 -8.56 0.60 0.19
N THR A 43 -8.41 0.75 1.51
CA THR A 43 -8.07 2.05 2.12
C THR A 43 -6.65 2.51 1.78
N GLU A 44 -5.68 1.60 1.70
CA GLU A 44 -4.30 1.96 1.34
C GLU A 44 -4.21 2.32 -0.13
N PHE A 45 -4.91 1.61 -1.00
CA PHE A 45 -5.00 1.95 -2.42
C PHE A 45 -5.64 3.33 -2.63
N GLU A 46 -6.76 3.62 -1.95
CA GLU A 46 -7.40 4.94 -1.96
C GLU A 46 -6.47 6.04 -1.44
N ARG A 47 -5.77 5.78 -0.32
CA ARG A 47 -4.78 6.69 0.25
C ARG A 47 -3.62 6.97 -0.70
N LEU A 48 -3.10 5.95 -1.39
CA LEU A 48 -2.02 6.10 -2.37
C LEU A 48 -2.49 6.88 -3.59
N MET A 49 -3.72 6.66 -4.05
CA MET A 49 -4.32 7.42 -5.14
C MET A 49 -4.45 8.90 -4.79
N GLU A 50 -4.92 9.23 -3.57
CA GLU A 50 -4.96 10.61 -3.10
C GLU A 50 -3.56 11.25 -3.00
N LEU A 51 -2.56 10.48 -2.55
CA LEU A 51 -1.19 10.95 -2.45
C LEU A 51 -0.60 11.25 -3.84
N GLU A 52 -0.83 10.37 -4.81
CA GLU A 52 -0.44 10.59 -6.20
C GLU A 52 -1.08 11.85 -6.75
N GLU A 53 -2.40 12.02 -6.58
CA GLU A 53 -3.11 13.20 -7.08
C GLU A 53 -2.55 14.49 -6.46
N LYS A 54 -2.35 14.53 -5.15
CA LYS A 54 -1.75 15.68 -4.44
C LYS A 54 -0.35 15.99 -4.94
N THR A 55 0.46 14.96 -5.17
CA THR A 55 1.83 15.10 -5.66
C THR A 55 1.84 15.66 -7.08
N LEU A 56 1.00 15.13 -7.97
CA LEU A 56 0.86 15.62 -9.34
C LEU A 56 0.30 17.04 -9.38
N GLN A 57 -0.67 17.39 -8.53
CA GLN A 57 -1.18 18.75 -8.42
C GLN A 57 -0.09 19.73 -7.97
N GLY A 58 0.75 19.35 -6.99
CA GLY A 58 1.91 20.15 -6.58
C GLY A 58 2.94 20.34 -7.71
N MET A 59 3.06 19.36 -8.60
CA MET A 59 3.98 19.41 -9.75
C MET A 59 3.39 20.10 -10.99
N LYS A 60 2.07 20.23 -11.14
CA LYS A 60 1.40 20.85 -12.31
C LYS A 60 1.80 22.32 -12.54
N GLY A 61 2.44 22.98 -11.57
CA GLY A 61 3.04 24.32 -11.71
C GLY A 61 4.56 24.34 -11.96
N ALA A 62 5.25 23.21 -11.80
CA ALA A 62 6.69 23.12 -12.05
C ALA A 62 6.94 23.13 -13.56
N LYS A 63 7.33 24.28 -14.11
CA LYS A 63 7.80 24.40 -15.49
C LYS A 63 9.16 23.74 -15.61
N PHE A 64 9.18 22.42 -15.77
CA PHE A 64 10.40 21.70 -16.08
C PHE A 64 10.79 22.00 -17.52
N SER A 65 11.79 22.85 -17.70
CA SER A 65 12.40 23.12 -19.00
C SER A 65 13.84 22.64 -18.98
N ALA A 66 14.28 22.04 -20.08
CA ALA A 66 15.70 21.70 -20.28
C ALA A 66 16.60 22.94 -20.17
N SER A 67 16.07 24.13 -20.46
CA SER A 67 16.78 25.41 -20.33
C SER A 67 17.03 25.84 -18.88
N ASN A 68 16.31 25.26 -17.89
CA ASN A 68 16.50 25.57 -16.46
C ASN A 68 17.52 24.64 -15.79
N ARG A 69 18.19 23.79 -16.55
CA ARG A 69 19.25 22.91 -16.04
C ARG A 69 20.51 23.75 -15.77
N LEU A 70 21.20 23.45 -14.67
CA LEU A 70 22.51 24.05 -14.39
C LEU A 70 23.47 23.71 -15.52
N ASP A 71 24.25 24.69 -15.95
CA ASP A 71 25.39 24.45 -16.83
C ASP A 71 26.55 23.80 -16.07
N ARG A 72 27.54 23.31 -16.81
CA ARG A 72 28.68 22.58 -16.25
C ARG A 72 29.48 23.45 -15.27
N GLU A 73 29.66 24.72 -15.57
CA GLU A 73 30.45 25.63 -14.73
C GLU A 73 29.74 25.92 -13.41
N SER A 74 28.44 26.23 -13.46
CA SER A 74 27.60 26.45 -12.29
C SER A 74 27.43 25.21 -11.41
N LEU A 75 27.48 24.01 -12.00
CA LEU A 75 27.45 22.75 -11.24
C LEU A 75 28.74 22.51 -10.44
N HIS A 76 29.87 23.01 -10.94
CA HIS A 76 31.18 22.84 -10.32
C HIS A 76 31.59 24.03 -9.44
N ASP A 77 30.85 25.15 -9.48
CA ASP A 77 31.05 26.25 -8.54
C ASP A 77 30.57 25.82 -7.15
N ARG A 78 31.53 25.52 -6.27
CA ARG A 78 31.27 25.14 -4.88
C ARG A 78 31.48 26.37 -4.01
N ASP A 79 30.38 27.00 -3.59
CA ASP A 79 30.40 28.11 -2.62
C ASP A 79 31.19 27.78 -1.34
N ALA A 80 31.25 26.50 -0.96
CA ALA A 80 31.98 26.01 0.21
C ALA A 80 33.53 26.02 0.08
N LEU A 81 34.08 26.36 -1.09
CA LEU A 81 35.53 26.43 -1.34
C LEU A 81 36.03 27.86 -1.62
N ARG A 82 35.19 28.88 -1.39
CA ARG A 82 35.57 30.29 -1.42
C ARG A 82 35.93 30.83 -0.04
#